data_AF-A0A0F3GP01-F1
#
_entry.id   AF-A0A0F3GP01-F1
#
_cell.length_a   1.000
_cell.length_b   1.000
_cell.length_c   1.000
_cell.angle_alpha   90.00
_cell.angle_beta   90.00
_cell.angle_gamma   90.00
#
_symmetry.space_group_name_H-M   'P 1'
#
loop_
_entity.id
_entity.type
_entity.pdbx_description
1 polymer ?
#
loop_
_entity_poly.entity_id
_entity_poly.type
_entity_poly.pdbx_seq_one_letter_code
_entity_poly.pdbx_strand_id
1 'polypeptide(L)'
;SQKFLEFIKEYGKESGLFKDIEINSFGDNPASPFELKIVSEDKSLNICNVGYGVSQSLPILLELFAREKNTWYAIQQPEVHLHPRAQAALGDVFFNLALQEKKRFFIETHSDFIVDRFRLNVNKNKDSEVESQVIFFEQKDGVNTAHPIEILPNGKYQDGMPESFYSFFVKEDLSILGLQ
;
A
#
# COMPACT_ATOMS: atom_id res chain seq x y z
N SER A 1 11.68 -17.93 -2.32
CA SER A 1 12.96 -18.41 -2.86
C SER A 1 13.37 -17.74 -4.18
N GLN A 2 12.48 -17.39 -5.12
CA GLN A 2 12.83 -16.47 -6.25
C GLN A 2 11.73 -15.41 -6.44
N LYS A 3 10.47 -15.85 -6.48
CA LYS A 3 9.28 -14.98 -6.55
C LYS A 3 9.23 -13.89 -5.47
N PHE A 4 9.69 -14.21 -4.26
CA PHE A 4 9.78 -13.23 -3.17
C PHE A 4 10.76 -12.10 -3.49
N LEU A 5 11.92 -12.45 -4.04
CA LEU A 5 12.94 -11.46 -4.40
C LEU A 5 12.43 -10.59 -5.56
N GLU A 6 11.74 -11.17 -6.53
CA GLU A 6 11.08 -10.41 -7.61
C GLU A 6 10.03 -9.44 -7.06
N PHE A 7 9.13 -9.92 -6.21
CA PHE A 7 8.10 -9.10 -5.55
C PHE A 7 8.70 -7.94 -4.74
N ILE A 8 9.73 -8.21 -3.93
CA ILE A 8 10.40 -7.17 -3.14
C ILE A 8 11.19 -6.19 -4.02
N LYS A 9 11.85 -6.66 -5.09
CA LYS A 9 12.54 -5.80 -6.05
C LYS A 9 11.60 -4.85 -6.77
N GLU A 10 10.45 -5.38 -7.20
CA GLU A 10 9.41 -4.59 -7.83
C GLU A 10 8.92 -3.50 -6.88
N TYR A 11 8.54 -3.86 -5.65
CA TYR A 11 8.15 -2.88 -4.65
C TYR A 11 9.27 -1.87 -4.35
N GLY A 12 10.51 -2.30 -4.16
CA GLY A 12 11.65 -1.43 -3.89
C GLY A 12 11.85 -0.38 -4.98
N LYS A 13 11.75 -0.80 -6.24
CA LYS A 13 11.85 0.08 -7.42
C LYS A 13 10.69 1.06 -7.52
N GLU A 14 9.45 0.59 -7.41
CA GLU A 14 8.26 1.45 -7.54
C GLU A 14 8.16 2.42 -6.38
N SER A 15 8.42 1.95 -5.16
CA SER A 15 8.47 2.79 -3.96
C SER A 15 9.64 3.77 -3.98
N GLY A 16 10.76 3.44 -4.62
CA GLY A 16 11.99 4.24 -4.59
C GLY A 16 12.78 4.10 -3.28
N LEU A 17 12.46 3.12 -2.45
CA LEU A 17 13.09 2.90 -1.16
C LEU A 17 14.45 2.18 -1.27
N PHE A 18 14.57 1.23 -2.19
CA PHE A 18 15.77 0.43 -2.40
C PHE A 18 15.74 -0.25 -3.78
N LYS A 19 16.92 -0.63 -4.30
CA LYS A 19 17.05 -1.34 -5.58
C LYS A 19 16.98 -2.86 -5.39
N ASP A 20 17.58 -3.36 -4.31
CA ASP A 20 17.70 -4.79 -4.04
C ASP A 20 17.81 -5.07 -2.54
N ILE A 21 17.67 -6.34 -2.16
CA ILE A 21 17.95 -6.88 -0.84
C ILE A 21 18.97 -8.03 -0.95
N GLU A 22 19.96 -8.04 -0.05
CA GLU A 22 20.95 -9.11 0.05
C GLU A 22 20.76 -9.83 1.38
N ILE A 23 20.76 -11.16 1.35
CA ILE A 23 20.66 -12.00 2.55
C ILE A 23 21.95 -12.81 2.66
N ASN A 24 22.76 -12.52 3.68
CA ASN A 24 23.99 -13.25 3.97
C ASN A 24 23.73 -14.21 5.13
N SER A 25 23.68 -15.52 4.86
CA SER A 25 23.57 -16.54 5.92
C SER A 25 24.95 -16.88 6.48
N PHE A 26 25.07 -17.05 7.80
CA PHE A 26 26.30 -17.47 8.47
C PHE A 26 26.32 -18.98 8.77
N GLY A 27 25.56 -19.78 8.02
CA GLY A 27 25.57 -21.24 8.08
C GLY A 27 24.52 -21.89 7.17
N ASP A 28 24.53 -23.22 7.13
CA ASP A 28 23.72 -24.02 6.20
C ASP A 28 22.39 -24.53 6.79
N ASN A 29 22.13 -24.24 8.06
CA ASN A 29 20.90 -24.65 8.76
C ASN A 29 19.85 -23.52 8.67
N PRO A 30 18.55 -23.82 8.51
CA PRO A 30 17.46 -22.86 8.68
C PRO A 30 17.51 -21.98 9.96
N ALA A 31 18.11 -22.47 11.04
CA ALA A 31 18.28 -21.70 12.29
C ALA A 31 19.56 -20.84 12.34
N SER A 32 20.39 -20.89 11.28
CA SER A 32 21.61 -20.10 11.22
C SER A 32 21.30 -18.60 11.19
N PRO A 33 22.09 -17.77 11.89
CA PRO A 33 21.90 -16.34 11.85
C PRO A 33 22.14 -15.84 10.42
N PHE A 34 21.40 -14.80 10.04
CA PHE A 34 21.55 -14.14 8.75
C PHE A 34 21.62 -12.62 8.94
N GLU A 35 22.26 -11.97 7.97
CA GLU A 35 22.28 -10.52 7.84
C GLU A 35 21.45 -10.11 6.63
N LEU A 36 20.52 -9.17 6.84
CA LEU A 36 19.76 -8.53 5.78
C LEU A 36 20.37 -7.16 5.46
N LYS A 37 20.81 -6.99 4.22
CA LYS A 37 21.30 -5.72 3.69
C LYS A 37 20.35 -5.17 2.63
N ILE A 38 20.22 -3.87 2.62
CA ILE A 38 19.43 -3.09 1.67
C ILE A 38 20.39 -2.40 0.71
N VAL A 39 20.19 -2.62 -0.58
CA VAL A 39 20.99 -2.01 -1.63
C VAL A 39 20.29 -0.74 -2.12
N SER A 40 20.91 0.42 -1.90
CA SER A 40 20.43 1.71 -2.40
C SER A 40 21.52 2.39 -3.22
N GLU A 41 21.18 2.81 -4.44
CA GLU A 41 22.09 3.36 -5.45
C GLU A 41 23.36 2.53 -5.67
N ASP A 42 24.39 2.78 -4.86
CA ASP A 42 25.74 2.19 -4.93
C ASP A 42 26.22 1.63 -3.57
N LYS A 43 25.35 1.62 -2.55
CA LYS A 43 25.68 1.21 -1.18
C LYS A 43 24.81 0.05 -0.73
N SER A 44 25.45 -0.95 -0.13
CA SER A 44 24.80 -2.04 0.60
C SER A 44 24.89 -1.73 2.10
N LEU A 45 23.76 -1.47 2.74
CA LEU A 45 23.66 -1.06 4.14
C LEU A 45 22.90 -2.13 4.93
N ASN A 46 23.36 -2.43 6.15
CA ASN A 46 22.59 -3.27 7.06
C ASN A 46 21.20 -2.65 7.32
N ILE A 47 20.15 -3.48 7.45
CA ILE A 47 18.78 -2.99 7.72
C ILE A 47 18.68 -2.09 8.98
N CYS A 48 19.57 -2.24 9.95
CA CYS A 48 19.63 -1.36 11.12
C CYS A 48 20.12 0.07 10.79
N ASN A 49 20.73 0.26 9.62
CA ASN A 49 21.34 1.51 9.16
C ASN A 49 20.54 2.19 8.03
N VAL A 50 19.32 1.75 7.75
CA VAL A 50 18.41 2.41 6.79
C VAL A 50 17.31 3.19 7.51
N GLY A 51 16.63 4.08 6.77
CA GLY A 51 15.50 4.85 7.31
C GLY A 51 14.33 3.95 7.72
N TYR A 52 13.58 4.40 8.74
CA TYR A 52 12.46 3.65 9.33
C TYR A 52 11.41 3.15 8.32
N GLY A 53 11.14 3.91 7.25
CA GLY A 53 10.20 3.49 6.22
C GLY A 53 10.59 2.17 5.53
N VAL A 54 11.90 1.93 5.31
CA VAL A 54 12.38 0.68 4.72
C VAL A 54 12.20 -0.48 5.72
N SER A 55 12.68 -0.30 6.95
CA SER A 55 12.67 -1.37 7.95
C SER A 55 11.28 -1.76 8.42
N GLN A 56 10.30 -0.84 8.37
CA GLN A 56 8.91 -1.11 8.75
C GLN A 56 8.05 -1.66 7.61
N SER A 57 8.32 -1.29 6.35
CA SER A 57 7.55 -1.83 5.21
C SER A 57 7.90 -3.28 4.88
N LEU A 58 9.16 -3.70 5.08
CA LEU A 58 9.61 -5.06 4.75
C LEU A 58 8.85 -6.18 5.49
N PRO A 59 8.61 -6.11 6.82
CA PRO A 59 7.80 -7.11 7.52
C PRO A 59 6.38 -7.23 6.97
N ILE A 60 5.76 -6.09 6.62
CA ILE A 60 4.42 -6.08 6.03
C ILE A 60 4.45 -6.84 4.69
N LEU A 61 5.38 -6.47 3.79
CA LEU A 61 5.52 -7.11 2.48
C LEU A 61 5.83 -8.60 2.58
N LEU A 62 6.66 -9.00 3.55
CA LEU A 62 6.96 -10.39 3.81
C LEU A 62 5.72 -11.17 4.23
N GLU A 63 4.93 -10.64 5.17
CA GLU A 63 3.69 -11.27 5.64
C GLU A 63 2.64 -11.34 4.52
N LEU A 64 2.53 -10.29 3.72
CA LEU A 64 1.67 -10.25 2.54
C LEU A 64 2.06 -11.30 1.51
N PHE A 65 3.36 -11.50 1.28
CA PHE A 65 3.84 -12.51 0.34
C PHE A 65 3.73 -13.94 0.88
N ALA A 66 4.04 -14.15 2.16
CA ALA A 66 4.23 -15.48 2.73
C ALA A 66 2.91 -16.26 2.93
N ARG A 67 1.78 -15.57 3.11
CA ARG A 67 0.48 -16.24 3.29
C ARG A 67 -0.12 -16.69 1.98
N GLU A 68 -0.97 -17.70 2.09
CA GLU A 68 -1.70 -18.28 0.98
C GLU A 68 -2.72 -17.32 0.35
N LYS A 69 -3.18 -17.68 -0.85
CA LYS A 69 -4.26 -16.99 -1.54
C LYS A 69 -5.55 -16.99 -0.70
N ASN A 70 -6.43 -16.02 -0.94
CA ASN A 70 -7.70 -15.84 -0.20
C ASN A 70 -7.53 -15.49 1.29
N THR A 71 -6.33 -15.12 1.73
CA THR A 71 -6.08 -14.66 3.11
C THR A 71 -6.68 -13.27 3.34
N TRP A 72 -7.21 -13.06 4.55
CA TRP A 72 -7.65 -11.75 5.03
C TRP A 72 -6.57 -11.07 5.87
N TYR A 73 -6.43 -9.76 5.69
CA TYR A 73 -5.51 -8.92 6.45
C TYR A 73 -6.27 -7.76 7.07
N ALA A 74 -5.90 -7.42 8.30
CA ALA A 74 -6.22 -6.15 8.93
C ALA A 74 -4.90 -5.44 9.20
N ILE A 75 -4.71 -4.26 8.62
CA ILE A 75 -3.44 -3.53 8.64
C ILE A 75 -3.73 -2.10 9.09
N GLN A 76 -3.06 -1.67 10.15
CA GLN A 76 -3.16 -0.30 10.64
C GLN A 76 -1.99 0.53 10.15
N GLN A 77 -2.30 1.64 9.50
CA GLN A 77 -1.39 2.70 9.06
C GLN A 77 -0.08 2.15 8.42
N PRO A 78 -0.16 1.32 7.36
CA PRO A 78 1.04 0.77 6.70
C PRO A 78 1.96 1.84 6.08
N GLU A 79 1.48 3.08 5.95
CA GLU A 79 2.18 4.24 5.41
C GLU A 79 3.15 4.94 6.38
N VAL A 80 3.15 4.57 7.66
CA VAL A 80 3.92 5.31 8.67
C VAL A 80 5.41 5.35 8.30
N HIS A 81 6.00 6.55 8.37
CA HIS A 81 7.38 6.85 7.95
C HIS A 81 7.71 6.62 6.47
N LEU A 82 6.73 6.33 5.61
CA LEU A 82 6.90 6.27 4.16
C LEU A 82 6.67 7.65 3.54
N HIS A 83 7.50 7.98 2.55
CA HIS A 83 7.25 9.14 1.70
C HIS A 83 6.15 8.84 0.66
N PRO A 84 5.48 9.84 0.08
CA PRO A 84 4.32 9.67 -0.81
C PRO A 84 4.46 8.61 -1.90
N ARG A 85 5.61 8.56 -2.59
CA ARG A 85 5.87 7.55 -3.62
C ARG A 85 5.82 6.11 -3.08
N ALA A 86 6.36 5.86 -1.90
CA ALA A 86 6.33 4.53 -1.27
C ALA A 86 4.92 4.17 -0.79
N GLN A 87 4.16 5.15 -0.31
CA GLN A 87 2.75 4.98 0.02
C GLN A 87 1.94 4.57 -1.22
N ALA A 88 2.13 5.25 -2.35
CA ALA A 88 1.51 4.86 -3.61
C ALA A 88 1.85 3.39 -3.98
N ALA A 89 3.12 3.00 -3.89
CA ALA A 89 3.54 1.62 -4.20
C ALA A 89 2.84 0.56 -3.33
N LEU A 90 2.46 0.87 -2.08
CA LEU A 90 1.61 -0.02 -1.29
C LEU A 90 0.21 -0.19 -1.91
N GLY A 91 -0.37 0.86 -2.46
CA GLY A 91 -1.62 0.79 -3.22
C GLY A 91 -1.53 -0.14 -4.43
N ASP A 92 -0.39 -0.17 -5.13
CA ASP A 92 -0.12 -1.15 -6.19
C ASP A 92 -0.08 -2.58 -5.63
N VAL A 93 0.63 -2.80 -4.53
CA VAL A 93 0.73 -4.12 -3.86
C VAL A 93 -0.65 -4.63 -3.44
N PHE A 94 -1.46 -3.82 -2.76
CA PHE A 94 -2.79 -4.24 -2.29
C PHE A 94 -3.71 -4.60 -3.45
N PHE A 95 -3.73 -3.79 -4.51
CA PHE A 95 -4.54 -4.07 -5.69
C PHE A 95 -4.09 -5.37 -6.38
N ASN A 96 -2.78 -5.54 -6.61
CA ASN A 96 -2.26 -6.72 -7.30
C ASN A 96 -2.52 -8.01 -6.54
N LEU A 97 -2.34 -8.01 -5.21
CA LEU A 97 -2.64 -9.17 -4.37
C LEU A 97 -4.15 -9.46 -4.29
N ALA A 98 -5.00 -8.43 -4.26
CA ALA A 98 -6.45 -8.62 -4.34
C ALA A 98 -6.86 -9.24 -5.68
N LEU A 99 -6.28 -8.78 -6.78
CA LEU A 99 -6.58 -9.27 -8.12
C LEU A 99 -6.09 -10.70 -8.36
N GLN A 100 -4.79 -10.95 -8.14
CA GLN A 100 -4.10 -12.18 -8.56
C GLN A 100 -4.24 -13.33 -7.55
N GLU A 101 -4.38 -12.97 -6.27
CA GLU A 101 -4.39 -13.93 -5.16
C GLU A 101 -5.71 -13.92 -4.39
N LYS A 102 -6.67 -13.07 -4.78
CA LYS A 102 -7.97 -12.92 -4.11
C LYS A 102 -7.81 -12.63 -2.61
N LYS A 103 -6.68 -12.03 -2.21
CA LYS A 103 -6.42 -11.57 -0.84
C LYS A 103 -7.33 -10.39 -0.52
N ARG A 104 -7.74 -10.28 0.74
CA ARG A 104 -8.72 -9.30 1.20
C ARG A 104 -8.13 -8.44 2.30
N PHE A 105 -8.42 -7.15 2.26
CA PHE A 105 -7.74 -6.17 3.08
C PHE A 105 -8.73 -5.26 3.80
N PHE A 106 -8.53 -5.11 5.11
CA PHE A 106 -9.03 -3.99 5.89
C PHE A 106 -7.83 -3.12 6.23
N ILE A 107 -7.76 -1.94 5.64
CA ILE A 107 -6.64 -1.02 5.80
C ILE A 107 -7.16 0.25 6.46
N GLU A 108 -6.64 0.54 7.64
CA GLU A 108 -6.78 1.86 8.25
C GLU A 108 -5.65 2.74 7.70
N THR A 109 -5.99 3.85 7.05
CA THR A 109 -5.00 4.74 6.45
C THR A 109 -5.50 6.18 6.42
N HIS A 110 -4.54 7.11 6.50
CA HIS A 110 -4.72 8.54 6.22
C HIS A 110 -3.99 8.97 4.95
N SER A 111 -3.52 8.00 4.15
CA SER A 111 -2.76 8.25 2.93
C SER A 111 -3.67 8.28 1.71
N ASP A 112 -3.84 9.47 1.15
CA ASP A 112 -4.49 9.65 -0.16
C ASP A 112 -3.70 8.92 -1.25
N PHE A 113 -2.37 8.88 -1.14
CA PHE A 113 -1.51 8.19 -2.10
C PHE A 113 -1.79 6.69 -2.21
N ILE A 114 -2.08 6.01 -1.08
CA ILE A 114 -2.49 4.60 -1.10
C ILE A 114 -3.82 4.45 -1.83
N VAL A 115 -4.83 5.22 -1.41
CA VAL A 115 -6.20 5.12 -1.91
C VAL A 115 -6.25 5.47 -3.40
N ASP A 116 -5.59 6.56 -3.80
CA ASP A 116 -5.55 7.01 -5.19
C ASP A 116 -4.81 6.06 -6.10
N ARG A 117 -3.68 5.50 -5.65
CA ARG A 117 -2.96 4.50 -6.45
C ARG A 117 -3.81 3.25 -6.63
N PHE A 118 -4.47 2.78 -5.58
CA PHE A 118 -5.40 1.66 -5.66
C PHE A 118 -6.53 1.94 -6.65
N ARG A 119 -7.21 3.09 -6.53
CA ARG A 119 -8.28 3.54 -7.44
C ARG A 119 -7.82 3.65 -8.89
N LEU A 120 -6.61 4.14 -9.12
CA LEU A 120 -6.02 4.22 -10.45
C LEU A 120 -5.84 2.82 -11.06
N ASN A 121 -5.47 1.82 -10.25
CA ASN A 121 -5.35 0.44 -10.72
C ASN A 121 -6.70 -0.21 -10.97
N VAL A 122 -7.73 0.10 -10.17
CA VAL A 122 -9.12 -0.26 -10.48
C VAL A 122 -9.52 0.31 -11.84
N ASN A 123 -9.29 1.61 -12.08
CA ASN A 123 -9.58 2.23 -13.38
C ASN A 123 -8.83 1.59 -14.56
N LYS A 124 -7.59 1.15 -14.37
CA LYS A 124 -6.82 0.46 -15.42
C LYS A 124 -7.33 -0.96 -15.70
N ASN A 125 -8.03 -1.57 -14.74
CA ASN A 125 -8.51 -2.94 -14.78
C ASN A 125 -10.04 -2.98 -14.56
N LYS A 126 -10.79 -2.21 -15.35
CA LYS A 126 -12.24 -2.00 -15.14
C LYS A 126 -13.08 -3.28 -15.19
N ASP A 127 -12.57 -4.31 -15.87
CA ASP A 127 -13.23 -5.62 -15.99
C ASP A 127 -12.84 -6.57 -14.84
N SER A 128 -12.05 -6.10 -13.87
CA SER A 128 -11.68 -6.90 -12.71
C SER A 128 -12.82 -7.01 -11.70
N GLU A 129 -12.91 -8.17 -11.04
CA GLU A 129 -13.86 -8.43 -9.96
C GLU A 129 -13.35 -7.92 -8.59
N VAL A 130 -12.50 -6.90 -8.58
CA VAL A 130 -11.94 -6.35 -7.34
C VAL A 130 -12.95 -5.36 -6.75
N GLU A 131 -13.74 -5.85 -5.80
CA GLU A 131 -14.66 -5.02 -5.02
C GLU A 131 -13.88 -4.19 -3.99
N SER A 132 -14.21 -2.91 -3.87
CA SER A 132 -13.52 -2.01 -2.94
C SER A 132 -14.40 -0.83 -2.53
N GLN A 133 -14.18 -0.35 -1.30
CA GLN A 133 -14.87 0.79 -0.73
C GLN A 133 -13.95 1.51 0.26
N VAL A 134 -14.20 2.79 0.45
CA VAL A 134 -13.64 3.60 1.54
C VAL A 134 -14.71 3.74 2.61
N ILE A 135 -14.34 3.51 3.87
CA ILE A 135 -15.20 3.83 5.01
C ILE A 135 -14.69 5.13 5.61
N PHE A 136 -15.39 6.22 5.33
CA PHE A 136 -15.04 7.53 5.87
C PHE A 136 -15.72 7.77 7.21
N PHE A 137 -14.96 8.20 8.21
CA PHE A 137 -15.48 8.50 9.54
C PHE A 137 -15.56 10.01 9.74
N GLU A 138 -16.74 10.51 10.11
CA GLU A 138 -16.99 11.92 10.40
C GLU A 138 -17.51 12.08 11.83
N GLN A 139 -16.85 12.94 12.62
CA GLN A 139 -17.36 13.33 13.92
C GLN A 139 -18.09 14.67 13.81
N LYS A 140 -19.39 14.66 14.15
CA LYS A 140 -20.23 15.86 14.19
C LYS A 140 -21.12 15.84 15.43
N ASP A 141 -21.14 16.95 16.17
CA ASP A 141 -21.97 17.12 17.37
C ASP A 141 -21.77 16.01 18.42
N GLY A 142 -20.54 15.50 18.56
CA GLY A 142 -20.20 14.40 19.48
C GLY A 142 -20.63 13.00 19.02
N VAL A 143 -21.20 12.88 17.82
CA VAL A 143 -21.56 11.60 17.19
C VAL A 143 -20.55 11.27 16.10
N ASN A 144 -20.05 10.03 16.07
CA ASN A 144 -19.20 9.53 14.99
C ASN A 144 -20.05 8.75 13.99
N THR A 145 -20.06 9.16 12.73
CA THR A 145 -20.82 8.53 11.64
C THR A 145 -19.84 7.90 10.65
N ALA A 146 -20.12 6.65 10.26
CA ALA A 146 -19.35 5.95 9.23
C ALA A 146 -20.11 6.01 7.89
N HIS A 147 -19.42 6.45 6.86
CA HIS A 147 -19.93 6.61 5.50
C HIS A 147 -19.22 5.62 4.58
N PRO A 148 -19.88 4.51 4.17
CA PRO A 148 -19.34 3.64 3.14
C PRO A 148 -19.44 4.35 1.77
N ILE A 149 -18.31 4.42 1.08
CA ILE A 149 -18.16 5.07 -0.23
C ILE A 149 -17.58 4.02 -1.18
N GLU A 150 -18.40 3.48 -2.07
CA GLU A 150 -17.95 2.51 -3.06
C GLU A 150 -16.95 3.13 -4.04
N ILE A 151 -15.93 2.35 -4.42
CA ILE A 151 -15.04 2.67 -5.53
C ILE A 151 -15.57 1.92 -6.75
N LEU A 152 -16.07 2.68 -7.73
CA LEU A 152 -16.66 2.16 -8.95
C LEU A 152 -15.60 1.52 -9.86
N PRO A 153 -15.98 0.66 -10.83
CA PRO A 153 -15.04 0.03 -11.76
C PRO A 153 -14.20 1.01 -12.60
N ASN A 154 -14.64 2.26 -12.73
CA ASN A 154 -13.87 3.33 -13.38
C ASN A 154 -12.90 4.05 -12.41
N GLY A 155 -12.68 3.54 -11.20
CA GLY A 155 -11.84 4.12 -10.14
C GLY A 155 -12.38 5.40 -9.49
N LYS A 156 -13.55 5.88 -9.89
CA LYS A 156 -14.20 7.02 -9.23
C LYS A 156 -14.92 6.56 -7.96
N TYR A 157 -15.10 7.48 -7.02
CA TYR A 157 -16.02 7.28 -5.92
C TYR A 157 -17.47 7.32 -6.44
N GLN A 158 -18.38 6.61 -5.76
CA GLN A 158 -19.81 6.72 -6.00
C GLN A 158 -20.32 8.16 -5.82
N ASP A 159 -21.43 8.48 -6.49
CA ASP A 159 -22.13 9.75 -6.29
C ASP A 159 -22.78 9.82 -4.91
N GLY A 160 -23.06 11.04 -4.42
CA GLY A 160 -23.73 11.24 -3.13
C GLY A 160 -22.85 11.00 -1.90
N MET A 161 -21.51 11.02 -2.06
CA MET A 161 -20.57 11.00 -0.95
C MET A 161 -20.74 12.23 -0.02
N PRO A 162 -20.37 12.15 1.27
CA PRO A 162 -20.44 13.29 2.19
C PRO A 162 -19.70 14.52 1.65
N GLU A 163 -20.29 15.71 1.83
CA GLU A 163 -19.69 16.96 1.35
C GLU A 163 -18.31 17.20 1.95
N SER A 164 -18.10 16.81 3.22
CA SER A 164 -16.81 16.89 3.92
C SER A 164 -15.73 16.01 3.29
N PHE A 165 -16.09 14.81 2.81
CA PHE A 165 -15.17 13.97 2.06
C PHE A 165 -14.81 14.60 0.72
N TYR A 166 -15.81 15.07 -0.04
CA TYR A 166 -15.60 15.69 -1.35
C TYR A 166 -14.77 16.99 -1.24
N SER A 167 -15.05 17.84 -0.26
CA SER A 167 -14.32 19.09 -0.09
C SER A 167 -12.85 18.85 0.25
N PHE A 168 -12.57 17.92 1.15
CA PHE A 168 -11.22 17.64 1.64
C PHE A 168 -10.38 16.85 0.62
N PHE A 169 -10.90 15.75 0.07
CA PHE A 169 -10.12 14.82 -0.75
C PHE A 169 -10.21 15.06 -2.26
N VAL A 170 -11.16 15.88 -2.74
CA VAL A 170 -11.43 16.01 -4.19
C VAL A 170 -11.38 17.46 -4.65
N LYS A 171 -12.00 18.37 -3.92
CA LYS A 171 -12.18 19.74 -4.36
C LYS A 171 -10.90 20.57 -4.29
N GLU A 172 -10.05 20.37 -3.28
CA GLU A 172 -8.79 21.10 -3.16
C GLU A 172 -7.91 20.88 -4.39
N ASP A 173 -7.74 19.63 -4.82
CA ASP A 173 -6.95 19.27 -6.01
C ASP A 173 -7.56 19.81 -7.31
N LEU A 174 -8.89 19.69 -7.49
CA LEU A 174 -9.57 20.20 -8.69
C LEU A 174 -9.51 21.73 -8.77
N SER A 175 -9.57 22.42 -7.62
CA SER A 175 -9.52 23.87 -7.56
C SER A 175 -8.16 24.41 -8.05
N ILE A 176 -7.06 23.71 -7.77
CA ILE A 176 -5.72 24.04 -8.27
C ILE A 176 -5.65 23.87 -9.80
N LEU A 177 -6.36 22.87 -10.35
CA LEU A 177 -6.39 22.57 -11.78
C LEU A 177 -7.37 23.44 -12.57
N GLY A 178 -8.12 24.34 -11.93
CA GLY A 178 -9.10 25.22 -12.57
C GLY A 178 -10.32 24.50 -13.14
N LEU A 179 -10.58 23.28 -12.67
CA LEU A 179 -11.75 22.48 -13.06
C LEU A 179 -12.79 22.64 -11.94
N GLN A 180 -13.88 23.36 -12.22
CA GLN A 180 -15.06 23.46 -11.33
C GLN A 180 -16.17 22.53 -11.80
#